data_AF-A0A7S0JZQ0-F1
#
_entry.id   AF-A0A7S0JZQ0-F1
#
_cell.length_a   1.000
_cell.length_b   1.000
_cell.length_c   1.000
_cell.angle_alpha   90.00
_cell.angle_beta   90.00
_cell.angle_gamma   90.00
#
_symmetry.space_group_name_H-M   'P 1'
#
loop_
_entity.id
_entity.type
_entity.pdbx_description
1 polymer ?
#
loop_
_entity_poly.entity_id
_entity_poly.type
_entity_poly.pdbx_seq_one_letter_code
_entity_poly.pdbx_strand_id
1 'polypeptide(L)'
;FRRGDPIYWACANWLKIAIWSARWICGVRWRIQGMDNLPTAADRRAGVILLSKHQSTWETFAYPALLSHPLAYVFKRELLYVPFFGWAMARMDMTHVDRGRR
;
A
#
# COMPACT_ATOMS: atom_id res chain seq x y z
N PHE A 1 16.95 -6.74 15.72
CA PHE A 1 16.20 -6.54 14.46
C PHE A 1 14.98 -5.66 14.74
N ARG A 2 15.01 -4.36 14.42
CA ARG A 2 13.77 -3.56 14.42
C ARG A 2 12.93 -3.98 13.21
N ARG A 3 11.69 -4.43 13.46
CA ARG A 3 10.68 -4.83 12.46
C ARG A 3 10.50 -3.75 11.40
N GLY A 4 10.07 -4.12 10.19
CA GLY A 4 9.88 -3.23 9.03
C GLY A 4 8.87 -2.08 9.22
N ASP A 5 8.14 -2.04 10.34
CA ASP A 5 7.09 -1.05 10.62
C ASP A 5 7.51 0.42 10.42
N PRO A 6 8.67 0.91 10.90
CA PRO A 6 9.03 2.32 10.72
C PRO A 6 9.23 2.71 9.25
N ILE A 7 9.75 1.79 8.45
CA ILE A 7 10.00 2.02 7.02
C ILE A 7 8.69 1.98 6.25
N TYR A 8 7.81 1.04 6.59
CA TYR A 8 6.46 1.01 6.04
C TYR A 8 5.74 2.34 6.27
N TRP A 9 5.76 2.87 7.50
CA TRP A 9 5.08 4.12 7.82
C TRP A 9 5.72 5.34 7.16
N ALA A 10 7.04 5.36 6.96
CA ALA A 10 7.70 6.40 6.18
C ALA A 10 7.23 6.38 4.71
N CYS A 11 7.17 5.20 4.08
CA CYS A 11 6.65 5.04 2.73
C CYS A 11 5.16 5.40 2.64
N ALA A 12 4.33 4.96 3.60
CA ALA A 12 2.91 5.28 3.65
C ALA A 12 2.66 6.78 3.79
N ASN A 13 3.45 7.50 4.60
CA ASN A 13 3.35 8.95 4.73
C ASN A 13 3.77 9.67 3.45
N TRP A 14 4.81 9.20 2.76
CA TRP A 14 5.16 9.72 1.43
C TRP A 14 4.01 9.52 0.43
N LEU A 15 3.36 8.35 0.42
CA LEU A 15 2.20 8.06 -0.41
C LEU A 15 0.98 8.94 -0.08
N LYS A 16 0.74 9.24 1.21
CA LYS A 16 -0.30 10.21 1.63
C LYS A 16 -0.05 11.58 1.01
N ILE A 17 1.19 12.06 1.04
CA ILE A 17 1.56 13.34 0.43
C ILE A 17 1.33 13.29 -1.09
N ALA A 18 1.71 12.20 -1.76
CA ALA A 18 1.51 12.03 -3.21
C ALA A 18 0.03 12.01 -3.62
N ILE A 19 -0.82 11.30 -2.87
CA ILE A 19 -2.27 11.28 -3.12
C ILE A 19 -2.90 12.64 -2.84
N TRP A 20 -2.49 13.30 -1.75
CA TRP A 20 -3.00 14.63 -1.42
C TRP A 20 -2.56 15.69 -2.44
N SER A 21 -1.33 15.63 -2.94
CA SER A 21 -0.84 16.54 -3.98
C SER A 21 -1.51 16.27 -5.33
N ALA A 22 -1.81 15.02 -5.68
CA ALA A 22 -2.58 14.68 -6.87
C ALA A 22 -3.97 15.35 -6.90
N ARG A 23 -4.58 15.60 -5.73
CA ARG A 23 -5.83 16.37 -5.63
C ARG A 23 -5.64 17.83 -6.05
N TRP A 24 -4.56 18.47 -5.62
CA TRP A 24 -4.34 19.90 -5.82
C TRP A 24 -3.68 20.21 -7.17
N ILE A 25 -2.70 19.42 -7.59
CA ILE A 25 -1.92 19.63 -8.81
C ILE A 25 -2.66 19.08 -10.02
N CYS A 26 -3.15 17.83 -9.93
CA CYS A 26 -3.80 17.15 -11.05
C CYS A 26 -5.33 17.24 -11.00
N GLY A 27 -5.91 17.87 -9.97
CA GLY A 27 -7.36 17.98 -9.82
C GLY A 27 -8.08 16.66 -9.50
N VAL A 28 -7.36 15.60 -9.11
CA VAL A 28 -7.94 14.28 -8.88
C VAL A 28 -8.81 14.29 -7.63
N ARG A 29 -10.13 14.17 -7.79
CA ARG A 29 -11.09 14.10 -6.69
C ARG A 29 -11.65 12.69 -6.57
N TRP A 30 -11.48 12.07 -5.41
CA TRP A 30 -12.04 10.77 -5.10
C TRP A 30 -13.08 10.89 -3.98
N ARG A 31 -14.01 9.92 -3.95
CA ARG A 31 -14.98 9.74 -2.88
C ARG A 31 -14.82 8.33 -2.35
N ILE A 32 -14.75 8.19 -1.03
CA ILE A 32 -14.67 6.90 -0.36
C ILE A 32 -16.00 6.68 0.34
N GLN A 33 -16.54 5.47 0.23
CA GLN A 33 -17.77 5.04 0.88
C GLN A 33 -17.51 3.72 1.60
N GLY A 34 -18.11 3.53 2.77
CA GLY A 34 -18.01 2.27 3.51
C GLY A 34 -16.67 2.03 4.22
N MET A 35 -15.92 3.09 4.56
CA MET A 35 -14.70 2.94 5.38
C MET A 35 -14.98 2.33 6.76
N ASP A 36 -16.20 2.51 7.27
CA ASP A 36 -16.62 1.97 8.57
C ASP A 36 -16.71 0.43 8.58
N ASN A 37 -16.72 -0.21 7.40
CA ASN A 37 -16.66 -1.67 7.28
C ASN A 37 -15.25 -2.23 7.51
N LEU A 38 -14.23 -1.37 7.61
CA LEU A 38 -12.85 -1.77 7.80
C LEU A 38 -12.48 -1.70 9.29
N PRO A 39 -11.62 -2.62 9.76
CA PRO A 39 -11.14 -2.57 11.13
C PRO A 39 -10.33 -1.29 11.34
N THR A 40 -10.57 -0.67 12.50
CA THR A 40 -9.87 0.54 12.90
C THR A 40 -8.54 0.21 13.57
N ALA A 41 -7.70 1.23 13.78
CA ALA A 41 -6.43 1.07 14.51
C ALA A 41 -6.59 0.54 15.96
N ALA A 42 -7.82 0.56 16.51
CA ALA A 42 -8.13 0.01 17.83
C ALA A 42 -8.02 -1.53 17.85
N ASP A 43 -8.34 -2.19 16.74
CA ASP A 43 -8.17 -3.64 16.58
C ASP A 43 -6.97 -3.95 15.68
N ARG A 44 -5.78 -3.96 16.29
CA ARG A 44 -4.52 -4.26 15.60
C ARG A 44 -4.39 -5.73 15.16
N ARG A 45 -5.26 -6.63 15.60
CA ARG A 45 -5.19 -8.06 15.27
C ARG A 45 -6.16 -8.45 14.16
N ALA A 46 -7.16 -7.63 13.87
CA ALA A 46 -8.05 -7.83 12.73
C ALA A 46 -7.28 -7.79 11.39
N GLY A 47 -7.34 -8.89 10.65
CA GLY A 47 -6.83 -9.00 9.28
C GLY A 47 -7.96 -8.87 8.27
N VAL A 48 -7.69 -8.20 7.15
CA VAL A 48 -8.64 -8.05 6.04
C VAL A 48 -7.95 -8.36 4.72
N ILE A 49 -8.66 -9.03 3.84
CA ILE A 49 -8.26 -9.22 2.45
C ILE A 49 -9.02 -8.21 1.59
N LEU A 50 -8.29 -7.25 1.01
CA LEU A 50 -8.87 -6.25 0.12
C LEU A 50 -8.82 -6.75 -1.32
N LEU A 51 -10.00 -6.99 -1.88
CA LEU A 51 -10.16 -7.42 -3.27
C LEU A 51 -10.62 -6.22 -4.11
N SER A 52 -9.66 -5.46 -4.62
CA SER A 52 -9.92 -4.32 -5.51
C SER A 52 -9.71 -4.70 -6.97
N LYS A 53 -10.63 -4.28 -7.85
CA LYS A 53 -10.35 -4.19 -9.28
C LYS A 53 -9.21 -3.18 -9.47
N HIS A 54 -8.19 -3.53 -10.24
CA HIS A 54 -7.06 -2.63 -10.51
C HIS A 54 -7.33 -1.86 -11.80
N GLN A 55 -7.83 -0.63 -11.68
CA GLN A 55 -8.15 0.25 -12.80
C GLN A 55 -7.07 1.30 -13.00
N SER A 56 -6.35 1.69 -11.95
CA SER A 56 -5.24 2.63 -12.08
C SER A 56 -4.18 2.45 -11.00
N THR A 57 -3.09 3.21 -11.14
CA THR A 57 -2.02 3.28 -10.13
C THR A 57 -2.50 4.00 -8.86
N TRP A 58 -3.58 4.78 -8.95
CA TRP A 58 -4.11 5.52 -7.81
C TRP A 58 -4.46 4.60 -6.64
N GLU A 59 -5.09 3.45 -6.90
CA GLU A 59 -5.46 2.46 -5.88
C GLU A 59 -4.23 1.99 -5.08
N THR A 60 -3.15 1.66 -5.77
CA THR A 60 -1.90 1.19 -5.15
C THR A 60 -1.31 2.21 -4.19
N PHE A 61 -1.47 3.51 -4.48
CA PHE A 61 -0.94 4.60 -3.67
C PHE A 61 -1.93 5.03 -2.59
N ALA A 62 -3.22 4.94 -2.87
CA ALA A 62 -4.29 5.33 -1.97
C ALA A 62 -4.45 4.35 -0.81
N TYR A 63 -4.33 3.04 -1.01
CA TYR A 63 -4.55 2.09 0.09
C TYR A 63 -3.60 2.25 1.28
N PRO A 64 -2.27 2.35 1.10
CA PRO A 64 -1.37 2.56 2.23
C PRO A 64 -1.57 3.94 2.87
N ALA A 65 -2.09 4.90 2.09
CA ALA A 65 -2.40 6.24 2.57
C ALA A 65 -3.71 6.30 3.39
N LEU A 66 -4.69 5.45 3.08
CA LEU A 66 -6.03 5.49 3.66
C LEU A 66 -6.22 4.49 4.81
N LEU A 67 -5.50 3.37 4.79
CA LEU A 67 -5.73 2.27 5.72
C LEU A 67 -4.87 2.38 6.99
N SER A 68 -5.43 1.92 8.10
CA SER A 68 -4.81 1.99 9.43
C SER A 68 -3.78 0.89 9.68
N HIS A 69 -3.75 -0.15 8.85
CA HIS A 69 -2.92 -1.33 9.05
C HIS A 69 -1.86 -1.46 7.94
N PRO A 70 -0.68 -2.04 8.24
CA PRO A 70 0.30 -2.36 7.21
C PRO A 70 -0.27 -3.31 6.16
N LEU A 71 -0.09 -2.97 4.89
CA LEU A 71 -0.56 -3.76 3.76
C LEU A 71 0.52 -4.71 3.25
N ALA A 72 0.09 -5.94 2.96
CA ALA A 72 0.86 -6.88 2.16
C ALA A 72 0.27 -6.94 0.75
N TYR A 73 1.04 -6.46 -0.24
CA TYR A 73 0.66 -6.62 -1.65
C TYR A 73 1.21 -7.92 -2.22
N VAL A 74 0.42 -8.53 -3.11
CA VAL A 74 0.92 -9.57 -4.01
C VAL A 74 1.38 -8.89 -5.28
N PHE A 75 2.71 -8.82 -5.47
CA PHE A 75 3.31 -8.18 -6.65
C PHE A 75 4.35 -9.06 -7.33
N LYS A 76 4.68 -8.68 -8.57
CA LYS A 76 5.65 -9.34 -9.45
C LYS A 76 7.07 -9.19 -8.91
N ARG A 77 7.85 -10.27 -8.82
CA ARG A 77 9.22 -10.26 -8.29
C ARG A 77 10.12 -9.22 -8.98
N GLU A 78 9.86 -8.94 -10.25
CA GLU A 78 10.61 -8.00 -11.07
C GLU A 78 10.61 -6.57 -10.51
N LEU A 79 9.57 -6.19 -9.76
CA LEU A 79 9.47 -4.89 -9.12
C LEU A 79 10.51 -4.68 -8.00
N LEU A 80 11.08 -5.76 -7.45
CA LEU A 80 12.17 -5.67 -6.45
C LEU A 80 13.48 -5.16 -7.06
N TYR A 81 13.67 -5.28 -8.38
CA TYR A 81 14.89 -4.83 -9.05
C TYR A 81 14.92 -3.33 -9.34
N VAL A 82 13.80 -2.61 -9.15
CA VAL A 82 13.76 -1.16 -9.34
C VAL A 82 14.54 -0.50 -8.19
N PRO A 83 15.57 0.31 -8.47
CA PRO A 83 16.37 0.94 -7.41
C PRO A 83 15.50 1.86 -6.56
N PHE A 84 15.82 1.96 -5.27
CA PHE A 84 15.08 2.68 -4.22
C PHE A 84 13.65 2.15 -3.94
N PHE A 85 12.79 2.06 -4.95
CA PHE A 85 11.41 1.60 -4.82
C PHE A 85 11.33 0.10 -4.50
N GLY A 86 12.02 -0.73 -5.29
CA GLY A 86 12.11 -2.17 -5.09
C GLY A 86 12.80 -2.54 -3.78
N TRP A 87 13.80 -1.78 -3.36
CA TRP A 87 14.50 -1.99 -2.07
C TRP A 87 13.61 -1.65 -0.86
N ALA A 88 12.83 -0.57 -0.95
CA ALA A 88 11.86 -0.22 0.08
C ALA A 88 10.75 -1.28 0.18
N MET A 89 10.24 -1.75 -0.97
CA MET A 89 9.26 -2.84 -1.01
C MET A 89 9.82 -4.17 -0.52
N ALA A 90 11.07 -4.51 -0.84
CA ALA A 90 11.73 -5.72 -0.32
C ALA A 90 11.81 -5.73 1.22
N ARG A 91 11.77 -4.55 1.84
CA ARG A 91 11.89 -4.36 3.28
C ARG A 91 10.53 -4.26 3.99
N MET A 92 9.45 -4.08 3.24
CA MET A 92 8.07 -4.25 3.70
C MET A 92 7.75 -5.73 3.49
N ASP A 93 7.36 -6.45 4.54
CA ASP A 93 7.19 -7.92 4.55
C ASP A 93 5.97 -8.36 3.70
N MET A 94 6.06 -8.11 2.39
CA MET A 94 5.02 -8.27 1.41
C MET A 94 5.19 -9.62 0.71
N THR A 95 4.12 -10.39 0.63
CA THR A 95 4.12 -11.71 0.00
C THR A 95 4.28 -11.59 -1.52
N HIS A 96 5.50 -11.78 -2.02
CA HIS A 96 5.78 -11.87 -3.45
C HIS A 96 5.38 -13.26 -4.00
N VAL A 97 4.82 -13.32 -5.21
CA VAL A 97 4.51 -14.58 -5.89
C VAL A 97 5.43 -14.73 -7.10
N ASP A 98 6.21 -15.81 -7.13
CA ASP A 98 7.04 -16.19 -8.27
C ASP A 98 6.19 -16.99 -9.28
N ARG A 99 5.91 -16.40 -10.44
CA ARG A 99 5.10 -17.04 -11.51
C ARG A 99 5.94 -17.90 -12.46
N GLY A 100 7.23 -18.14 -12.16
CA GLY A 100 8.16 -18.90 -12.99
C GLY A 100 8.06 -20.43 -12.87
N ARG A 101 7.29 -20.98 -11.92
CA ARG A 101 7.01 -22.42 -11.84
C ARG A 101 5.60 -22.71 -12.32
N ARG A 102 5.49 -23.11 -13.59
CA ARG A 102 4.41 -23.97 -14.07
C ARG A 102 4.76 -25.42 -13.75
#